data_AF-A0A8K0WN40-F1
#
_entry.id   AF-A0A8K0WN40-F1
#
_cell.length_a   1.000
_cell.length_b   1.000
_cell.length_c   1.000
_cell.angle_alpha   90.00
_cell.angle_beta   90.00
_cell.angle_gamma   90.00
#
_symmetry.space_group_name_H-M   'P 1'
#
loop_
_entity.id
_entity.type
_entity.pdbx_description
1 polymer ?
#
loop_
_entity_poly.entity_id
_entity_poly.type
_entity_poly.pdbx_seq_one_letter_code
_entity_poly.pdbx_strand_id
1 'polypeptide(L)'
;RLLVTSLVLPALALADNNPTSSVDQLSEPFVDQITGLPMERFVDPWTSFAFAFALPEAQQPASLIGQLSLPLVDGQGWGFFGLGDDSNKNAVLAVWPDGQGGVTASFRQSSHINRPPVVKTDFQVRPLPDGIFVNETLLTYTFLCENCLDVNLERDDETGDAVMAWGLSGKRPRGRATDNAARLGSRERGFGLFTARLGEAKTTDFDAVAATALDAVPAVARVQTELRRAIEDDVANNTSGDETDGVNGNSDNDANSD
;
A
#
# COMPACT_ATOMS: atom_id res chain seq x y z
N ARG A 1 -44.17 41.08 -19.72
CA ARG A 1 -42.73 41.02 -19.37
C ARG A 1 -42.49 39.66 -18.74
N LEU A 2 -41.81 38.76 -19.45
CA LEU A 2 -41.57 37.37 -19.05
C LEU A 2 -40.62 37.32 -17.83
N LEU A 3 -41.00 36.56 -16.80
CA LEU A 3 -40.10 36.07 -15.76
C LEU A 3 -39.43 34.80 -16.29
N VAL A 4 -38.11 34.85 -16.48
CA VAL A 4 -37.29 33.67 -16.76
C VAL A 4 -36.79 33.16 -15.42
N THR A 5 -37.35 32.05 -14.97
CA THR A 5 -36.92 31.32 -13.78
C THR A 5 -35.74 30.44 -14.17
N SER A 6 -34.51 30.86 -13.86
CA SER A 6 -33.33 30.01 -14.01
C SER A 6 -33.31 28.94 -12.92
N LEU A 7 -33.63 27.69 -13.28
CA LEU A 7 -33.25 26.51 -12.51
C LEU A 7 -31.74 26.34 -12.61
N VAL A 8 -31.04 26.49 -11.49
CA VAL A 8 -29.65 26.02 -11.34
C VAL A 8 -29.75 24.53 -10.99
N LEU A 9 -29.41 23.65 -11.94
CA LEU A 9 -29.18 22.24 -11.63
C LEU A 9 -27.87 22.12 -10.83
N PRO A 10 -27.82 21.33 -9.75
CA PRO A 10 -26.54 20.94 -9.17
C PRO A 10 -25.82 20.02 -10.15
N ALA A 11 -24.59 20.37 -10.49
CA ALA A 11 -23.70 19.48 -11.22
C ALA A 11 -23.48 18.22 -10.38
N LEU A 12 -23.88 17.06 -10.92
CA LEU A 12 -23.47 15.76 -10.42
C LEU A 12 -21.94 15.70 -10.55
N ALA A 13 -21.23 15.84 -9.43
CA ALA A 13 -19.83 15.49 -9.35
C ALA A 13 -19.72 13.98 -9.65
N LEU A 14 -19.14 13.64 -10.80
CA LEU A 14 -18.66 12.30 -11.06
C LEU A 14 -17.58 12.02 -10.01
N ALA A 15 -17.75 10.95 -9.23
CA ALA A 15 -16.74 10.48 -8.30
C ALA A 15 -15.45 10.19 -9.07
N ASP A 16 -14.47 11.07 -8.91
CA ASP A 16 -13.12 10.86 -9.41
C ASP A 16 -12.47 9.84 -8.47
N ASN A 17 -12.26 8.61 -8.94
CA ASN A 17 -11.72 7.51 -8.14
C ASN A 17 -10.20 7.62 -7.93
N ASN A 18 -9.63 8.82 -8.13
CA ASN A 18 -8.22 9.06 -7.97
C ASN A 18 -7.96 9.48 -6.52
N PRO A 19 -7.21 8.70 -5.72
CA PRO A 19 -6.91 9.09 -4.35
C PRO A 19 -6.00 10.32 -4.40
N THR A 20 -6.49 11.45 -3.92
CA THR A 20 -5.67 12.63 -3.62
C THR A 20 -5.44 12.66 -2.12
N SER A 21 -4.21 12.91 -1.67
CA SER A 21 -3.95 13.18 -0.26
C SER A 21 -4.66 14.48 0.12
N SER A 22 -5.56 14.44 1.09
CA SER A 22 -6.09 15.68 1.70
C SER A 22 -4.99 16.35 2.52
N VAL A 23 -5.00 17.68 2.60
CA VAL A 23 -4.15 18.45 3.52
C VAL A 23 -4.35 18.07 5.00
N ASP A 24 -5.43 17.35 5.32
CA ASP A 24 -5.75 16.88 6.67
C ASP A 24 -5.22 15.46 6.97
N GLN A 25 -4.66 14.75 6.00
CA GLN A 25 -4.10 13.41 6.19
C GLN A 25 -2.57 13.48 6.27
N LEU A 26 -2.05 14.11 7.32
CA LEU A 26 -0.61 14.23 7.56
C LEU A 26 -0.12 13.27 8.65
N SER A 27 1.17 12.93 8.61
CA SER A 27 1.84 12.35 9.77
C SER A 27 1.97 13.36 10.91
N GLU A 28 1.97 12.87 12.15
CA GLU A 28 2.14 13.69 13.34
C GLU A 28 3.27 13.14 14.23
N PRO A 29 3.85 13.97 15.12
CA PRO A 29 4.91 13.52 16.02
C PRO A 29 4.49 12.31 16.87
N PHE A 30 5.37 11.32 16.92
CA PHE A 30 5.18 10.08 17.66
C PHE A 30 6.50 9.63 18.28
N VAL A 31 6.45 8.98 19.44
CA VAL A 31 7.62 8.33 20.04
C VAL A 31 7.34 6.85 20.10
N ASP A 32 8.18 6.05 19.45
CA ASP A 32 8.08 4.60 19.55
C ASP A 32 8.34 4.16 21.00
N GLN A 33 7.40 3.44 21.57
CA GLN A 33 7.46 3.05 22.99
C GLN A 33 8.46 1.93 23.25
N ILE A 34 8.90 1.23 22.22
CA ILE A 34 9.83 0.09 22.32
C ILE A 34 11.27 0.58 22.22
N THR A 35 11.58 1.37 21.20
CA THR A 35 12.93 1.88 20.93
C THR A 35 13.20 3.26 21.53
N GLY A 36 12.15 4.00 21.91
CA GLY A 36 12.26 5.41 22.33
C GLY A 36 12.47 6.38 21.16
N LEU A 37 12.45 5.90 19.92
CA LEU A 37 12.81 6.69 18.75
C LEU A 37 11.73 7.75 18.45
N PRO A 38 12.11 9.04 18.32
CA PRO A 38 11.24 10.06 17.76
C PRO A 38 10.95 9.75 16.28
N MET A 39 9.67 9.79 15.92
CA MET A 39 9.13 9.42 14.62
C MET A 39 8.04 10.40 14.22
N GLU A 40 7.68 10.37 12.95
CA GLU A 40 6.39 10.86 12.46
C GLU A 40 5.46 9.66 12.24
N ARG A 41 4.17 9.79 12.53
CA ARG A 41 3.18 8.71 12.41
C ARG A 41 1.90 9.17 11.76
N PHE A 42 1.48 8.44 10.74
CA PHE A 42 0.13 8.51 10.18
C PHE A 42 -0.77 7.46 10.85
N VAL A 43 -2.00 7.84 11.15
CA VAL A 43 -3.06 6.93 11.62
C VAL A 43 -4.32 7.19 10.80
N ASP A 44 -4.85 6.15 10.17
CA ASP A 44 -6.18 6.24 9.55
C ASP A 44 -7.27 6.07 10.64
N PRO A 45 -8.15 7.08 10.84
CA PRO A 45 -9.09 7.07 11.96
C PRO A 45 -10.20 6.02 11.82
N TRP A 46 -10.46 5.52 10.61
CA TRP A 46 -11.55 4.58 10.35
C TRP A 46 -11.13 3.13 10.50
N THR A 47 -9.91 2.82 10.08
CA THR A 47 -9.39 1.46 10.08
C THR A 47 -8.48 1.20 11.26
N SER A 48 -7.92 2.25 11.89
CA SER A 48 -6.81 2.15 12.86
C SER A 48 -5.51 1.58 12.26
N PHE A 49 -5.38 1.58 10.93
CA PHE A 49 -4.07 1.41 10.29
C PHE A 49 -3.13 2.52 10.75
N ALA A 50 -1.89 2.19 11.10
CA ALA A 50 -0.88 3.19 11.35
C ALA A 50 0.46 2.84 10.72
N PHE A 51 1.16 3.87 10.26
CA PHE A 51 2.54 3.79 9.81
C PHE A 51 3.34 4.91 10.47
N ALA A 52 4.34 4.53 11.26
CA ALA A 52 5.31 5.47 11.82
C ALA A 52 6.67 5.30 11.14
N PHE A 53 7.43 6.38 11.01
CA PHE A 53 8.74 6.37 10.38
C PHE A 53 9.68 7.39 10.98
N ALA A 54 10.97 7.05 10.97
CA ALA A 54 12.09 7.92 11.32
C ALA A 54 13.17 7.83 10.24
N LEU A 55 13.89 8.93 10.05
CA LEU A 55 14.96 9.12 9.07
C LEU A 55 16.28 9.48 9.76
N PRO A 56 17.44 9.13 9.18
CA PRO A 56 18.71 9.64 9.66
C PRO A 56 18.82 11.15 9.39
N GLU A 57 19.61 11.87 10.19
CA GLU A 57 19.95 13.27 9.92
C GLU A 57 20.76 13.44 8.63
N ALA A 58 21.68 12.50 8.37
CA ALA A 58 22.52 12.50 7.17
C ALA A 58 21.74 12.04 5.94
N GLN A 59 21.91 12.74 4.82
CA GLN A 59 21.19 12.44 3.59
C GLN A 59 22.00 11.56 2.61
N GLN A 60 21.35 10.45 2.26
CA GLN A 60 21.49 9.58 1.09
C GLN A 60 22.54 8.44 1.08
N PRO A 61 22.16 7.24 0.57
CA PRO A 61 20.78 6.80 0.29
C PRO A 61 19.99 6.68 1.60
N ALA A 62 18.78 7.23 1.65
CA ALA A 62 18.07 7.38 2.91
C ALA A 62 17.34 6.06 3.23
N SER A 63 17.92 5.29 4.14
CA SER A 63 17.19 4.26 4.87
C SER A 63 16.12 4.92 5.74
N LEU A 64 15.08 4.16 6.08
CA LEU A 64 14.09 4.57 7.07
C LEU A 64 13.91 3.45 8.11
N ILE A 65 13.62 3.81 9.34
CA ILE A 65 13.08 2.88 10.34
C ILE A 65 11.58 3.10 10.32
N GLY A 66 10.83 2.05 10.00
CA GLY A 66 9.38 2.08 9.91
C GLY A 66 8.75 1.20 10.96
N GLN A 67 7.53 1.54 11.38
CA GLN A 67 6.66 0.69 12.17
C GLN A 67 5.28 0.65 11.53
N LEU A 68 4.85 -0.54 11.12
CA LEU A 68 3.47 -0.79 10.70
C LEU A 68 2.66 -1.31 11.88
N SER A 69 1.48 -0.77 12.08
CA SER A 69 0.47 -1.30 13.00
C SER A 69 -0.82 -1.59 12.23
N LEU A 70 -1.18 -2.87 12.17
CA LEU A 70 -2.31 -3.38 11.40
C LEU A 70 -3.35 -4.01 12.33
N PRO A 71 -4.59 -3.51 12.33
CA PRO A 71 -5.67 -4.21 13.01
C PRO A 71 -6.01 -5.49 12.25
N LEU A 72 -6.06 -6.60 12.97
CA LEU A 72 -6.37 -7.93 12.45
C LEU A 72 -7.81 -8.33 12.76
N VAL A 73 -8.31 -9.29 12.00
CA VAL A 73 -9.60 -9.97 12.23
C VAL A 73 -9.31 -11.44 12.49
N ASP A 74 -9.52 -11.91 13.72
CA ASP A 74 -9.25 -13.29 14.14
C ASP A 74 -7.82 -13.75 13.77
N GLY A 75 -6.83 -12.88 14.01
CA GLY A 75 -5.42 -13.12 13.70
C GLY A 75 -5.08 -13.07 12.20
N GLN A 76 -6.00 -12.59 11.37
CA GLN A 76 -5.84 -12.52 9.92
C GLN A 76 -5.88 -11.08 9.40
N GLY A 77 -5.22 -10.89 8.27
CA GLY A 77 -5.17 -9.62 7.58
C GLY A 77 -3.82 -9.44 6.89
N TRP A 78 -3.74 -8.39 6.09
CA TRP A 78 -2.48 -7.88 5.56
C TRP A 78 -2.64 -6.38 5.33
N GLY A 79 -1.51 -5.68 5.30
CA GLY A 79 -1.48 -4.26 5.00
C GLY A 79 -0.17 -3.87 4.35
N PHE A 80 -0.10 -2.64 3.84
CA PHE A 80 1.12 -2.10 3.27
C PHE A 80 1.24 -0.60 3.53
N PHE A 81 2.47 -0.12 3.40
CA PHE A 81 2.73 1.27 3.01
C PHE A 81 3.51 1.31 1.69
N GLY A 82 3.38 2.40 0.95
CA GLY A 82 4.04 2.65 -0.31
C GLY A 82 4.68 4.03 -0.32
N LEU A 83 5.85 4.12 -0.95
CA LEU A 83 6.56 5.37 -1.13
C LEU A 83 6.15 5.96 -2.48
N GLY A 84 5.63 7.18 -2.50
CA GLY A 84 5.17 7.89 -3.72
C GLY A 84 3.66 7.83 -3.96
N ASP A 85 3.22 8.57 -4.99
CA ASP A 85 1.83 8.66 -5.43
C ASP A 85 1.43 7.49 -6.35
N ASP A 86 0.14 7.33 -6.67
CA ASP A 86 -0.36 6.20 -7.47
C ASP A 86 0.09 6.27 -8.96
N SER A 87 0.82 7.31 -9.36
CA SER A 87 1.02 7.64 -10.77
C SER A 87 2.23 6.97 -11.43
N ASN A 88 3.17 6.35 -10.70
CA ASN A 88 4.28 5.59 -11.32
C ASN A 88 4.89 4.50 -10.43
N LYS A 89 4.66 3.21 -10.76
CA LYS A 89 5.59 2.08 -10.48
C LYS A 89 6.14 1.96 -9.04
N ASN A 90 5.41 2.41 -8.03
CA ASN A 90 5.94 2.48 -6.68
C ASN A 90 5.98 1.11 -6.01
N ALA A 91 7.11 0.83 -5.34
CA ALA A 91 7.25 -0.36 -4.52
C ALA A 91 6.52 -0.14 -3.19
N VAL A 92 5.69 -1.10 -2.80
CA VAL A 92 5.02 -1.14 -1.50
C VAL A 92 5.63 -2.26 -0.68
N LEU A 93 5.78 -2.04 0.63
CA LEU A 93 6.10 -3.12 1.56
C LEU A 93 4.80 -3.67 2.14
N ALA A 94 4.41 -4.86 1.73
CA ALA A 94 3.26 -5.57 2.30
C ALA A 94 3.71 -6.49 3.44
N VAL A 95 2.93 -6.52 4.51
CA VAL A 95 3.19 -7.36 5.69
C VAL A 95 1.92 -8.07 6.17
N TRP A 96 2.10 -9.26 6.75
CA TRP A 96 1.02 -10.07 7.32
C TRP A 96 1.54 -11.09 8.34
N PRO A 97 0.67 -11.62 9.23
CA PRO A 97 1.03 -12.70 10.15
C PRO A 97 1.55 -13.95 9.42
N ASP A 98 2.67 -14.51 9.86
CA ASP A 98 3.25 -15.72 9.27
C ASP A 98 2.59 -17.04 9.74
N GLY A 99 1.68 -16.95 10.71
CA GLY A 99 1.01 -18.09 11.34
C GLY A 99 1.85 -18.84 12.39
N GLN A 100 3.03 -18.33 12.72
CA GLN A 100 4.01 -18.87 13.68
C GLN A 100 4.37 -17.86 14.78
N GLY A 101 3.63 -16.75 14.88
CA GLY A 101 3.86 -15.68 15.83
C GLY A 101 4.77 -14.55 15.32
N GLY A 102 5.21 -14.63 14.05
CA GLY A 102 6.02 -13.62 13.39
C GLY A 102 5.29 -12.95 12.22
N VAL A 103 6.07 -12.25 11.41
CA VAL A 103 5.59 -11.43 10.29
C VAL A 103 6.27 -11.88 9.00
N THR A 104 5.49 -12.07 7.95
CA THR A 104 6.02 -12.16 6.59
C THR A 104 5.92 -10.80 5.92
N ALA A 105 7.02 -10.34 5.33
CA ALA A 105 7.11 -9.07 4.61
C ALA A 105 7.51 -9.31 3.14
N SER A 106 7.04 -8.46 2.24
CA SER A 106 7.29 -8.60 0.81
C SER A 106 7.13 -7.29 0.04
N PHE A 107 8.11 -6.95 -0.79
CA PHE A 107 8.02 -5.82 -1.71
C PHE A 107 7.16 -6.15 -2.93
N ARG A 108 6.19 -5.29 -3.22
CA ARG A 108 5.24 -5.45 -4.33
C ARG A 108 5.13 -4.19 -5.18
N GLN A 109 4.67 -4.31 -6.42
CA GLN A 109 4.39 -3.16 -7.28
C GLN A 109 2.96 -2.65 -7.05
N SER A 110 2.78 -1.35 -6.78
CA SER A 110 1.47 -0.74 -6.55
C SER A 110 0.55 -0.75 -7.78
N SER A 111 1.12 -0.68 -9.00
CA SER A 111 0.40 -0.50 -10.27
C SER A 111 -0.59 -1.62 -10.64
N HIS A 112 -0.65 -2.70 -9.86
CA HIS A 112 -1.59 -3.79 -10.02
C HIS A 112 -2.49 -3.85 -8.78
N ILE A 113 -3.51 -2.99 -8.79
CA ILE A 113 -4.32 -2.63 -7.61
C ILE A 113 -5.01 -3.84 -6.95
N ASN A 114 -5.33 -4.88 -7.73
CA ASN A 114 -5.99 -6.10 -7.27
C ASN A 114 -5.03 -7.25 -6.98
N ARG A 115 -3.78 -7.16 -7.47
CA ARG A 115 -2.73 -8.16 -7.29
C ARG A 115 -1.35 -7.54 -7.47
N PRO A 116 -0.81 -6.87 -6.44
CA PRO A 116 0.54 -6.32 -6.49
C PRO A 116 1.57 -7.44 -6.77
N PRO A 117 2.22 -7.50 -7.96
CA PRO A 117 3.24 -8.50 -8.23
C PRO A 117 4.44 -8.22 -7.34
N VAL A 118 5.20 -9.26 -7.03
CA VAL A 118 6.48 -9.08 -6.36
C VAL A 118 7.43 -8.34 -7.30
N VAL A 119 8.18 -7.38 -6.76
CA VAL A 119 9.25 -6.69 -7.47
C VAL A 119 10.62 -7.11 -6.94
N LYS A 120 11.62 -7.13 -7.83
CA LYS A 120 13.01 -7.18 -7.40
C LYS A 120 13.46 -5.74 -7.16
N THR A 121 13.79 -5.43 -5.92
CA THR A 121 14.34 -4.14 -5.49
C THR A 121 15.74 -4.37 -4.93
N ASP A 122 16.58 -3.34 -4.94
CA ASP A 122 17.84 -3.33 -4.18
C ASP A 122 17.60 -2.98 -2.69
N PHE A 123 16.35 -2.71 -2.34
CA PHE A 123 15.90 -2.46 -0.97
C PHE A 123 15.97 -3.71 -0.12
N GLN A 124 16.37 -3.53 1.14
CA GLN A 124 16.37 -4.60 2.13
C GLN A 124 15.48 -4.20 3.30
N VAL A 125 14.67 -5.15 3.78
CA VAL A 125 13.87 -4.97 4.99
C VAL A 125 14.43 -5.88 6.05
N ARG A 126 14.83 -5.28 7.16
CA ARG A 126 15.47 -5.95 8.30
C ARG A 126 14.58 -5.77 9.52
N PRO A 127 13.98 -6.84 10.06
CA PRO A 127 13.13 -6.73 11.23
C PRO A 127 13.90 -6.20 12.45
N LEU A 128 13.28 -5.35 13.26
CA LEU A 128 13.77 -5.03 14.60
C LEU A 128 13.08 -5.95 15.60
N PRO A 129 13.83 -6.80 16.33
CA PRO A 129 13.27 -7.95 17.03
C PRO A 129 12.24 -7.57 18.09
N ASP A 130 12.51 -6.51 18.86
CA ASP A 130 11.64 -6.09 19.96
C ASP A 130 10.36 -5.40 19.48
N GLY A 131 10.32 -4.95 18.22
CA GLY A 131 9.19 -4.26 17.61
C GLY A 131 8.26 -5.16 16.80
N ILE A 132 8.32 -6.48 17.01
CA ILE A 132 7.45 -7.45 16.34
C ILE A 132 6.44 -7.99 17.34
N PHE A 133 5.16 -7.79 17.06
CA PHE A 133 4.08 -8.33 17.88
C PHE A 133 2.93 -8.76 16.98
N VAL A 134 2.40 -9.97 17.19
CA VAL A 134 1.25 -10.49 16.46
C VAL A 134 0.31 -11.17 17.44
N ASN A 135 -0.95 -10.75 17.48
CA ASN A 135 -2.01 -11.43 18.20
C ASN A 135 -3.29 -11.51 17.34
N GLU A 136 -4.44 -11.79 17.94
CA GLU A 136 -5.70 -11.93 17.21
C GLU A 136 -6.23 -10.60 16.63
N THR A 137 -5.81 -9.45 17.17
CA THR A 137 -6.39 -8.14 16.88
C THR A 137 -5.40 -7.15 16.29
N LEU A 138 -4.09 -7.38 16.41
CA LEU A 138 -3.04 -6.45 16.06
C LEU A 138 -1.79 -7.18 15.57
N LEU A 139 -1.21 -6.66 14.48
CA LEU A 139 0.17 -6.89 14.09
C LEU A 139 0.91 -5.56 14.21
N THR A 140 2.03 -5.55 14.93
CA THR A 140 3.02 -4.48 14.89
C THR A 140 4.32 -5.05 14.32
N TYR A 141 4.92 -4.30 13.39
CA TYR A 141 6.16 -4.69 12.74
C TYR A 141 7.06 -3.46 12.57
N THR A 142 8.08 -3.37 13.43
CA THR A 142 9.17 -2.40 13.30
C THR A 142 10.31 -2.99 12.48
N PHE A 143 10.83 -2.22 11.54
CA PHE A 143 11.85 -2.67 10.59
C PHE A 143 12.74 -1.52 10.14
N LEU A 144 13.97 -1.85 9.81
CA LEU A 144 14.87 -1.00 9.03
C LEU A 144 14.65 -1.33 7.56
N CYS A 145 14.31 -0.31 6.77
CA CYS A 145 14.19 -0.38 5.33
C CYS A 145 15.41 0.31 4.73
N GLU A 146 16.40 -0.48 4.31
CA GLU A 146 17.64 0.03 3.75
C GLU A 146 17.44 0.46 2.31
N ASN A 147 17.92 1.66 1.99
CA ASN A 147 17.83 2.28 0.67
C ASN A 147 16.40 2.49 0.16
N CYS A 148 15.39 2.41 1.01
CA CYS A 148 14.00 2.42 0.56
C CYS A 148 13.52 3.80 0.08
N LEU A 149 14.11 4.91 0.55
CA LEU A 149 13.79 6.23 0.04
C LEU A 149 14.65 6.50 -1.19
N ASP A 150 14.11 6.15 -2.35
CA ASP A 150 14.71 6.50 -3.64
C ASP A 150 14.82 8.03 -3.79
N VAL A 151 15.78 8.46 -4.59
CA VAL A 151 15.95 9.85 -5.04
C VAL A 151 14.76 10.36 -5.86
N ASN A 152 13.92 9.45 -6.35
CA ASN A 152 12.73 9.75 -7.15
C ASN A 152 11.44 9.89 -6.33
N LEU A 153 11.50 9.81 -4.98
CA LEU A 153 10.35 10.18 -4.17
C LEU A 153 10.09 11.67 -4.38
N GLU A 154 8.96 12.00 -5.02
CA GLU A 154 8.54 13.39 -5.20
C GLU A 154 8.33 14.03 -3.83
N ARG A 155 9.03 15.13 -3.61
CA ARG A 155 8.98 15.91 -2.38
C ARG A 155 8.53 17.30 -2.70
N ASP A 156 7.75 17.85 -1.80
CA ASP A 156 7.45 19.27 -1.81
C ASP A 156 8.75 20.05 -1.55
N ASP A 157 9.07 20.99 -2.44
CA ASP A 157 10.34 21.74 -2.40
C ASP A 157 10.45 22.67 -1.18
N GLU A 158 9.32 23.10 -0.60
CA GLU A 158 9.27 24.05 0.51
C GLU A 158 9.39 23.34 1.87
N THR A 159 8.65 22.23 2.03
CA THR A 159 8.52 21.50 3.29
C THR A 159 9.42 20.27 3.36
N GLY A 160 9.77 19.69 2.21
CA GLY A 160 10.43 18.39 2.10
C GLY A 160 9.49 17.20 2.34
N ASP A 161 8.18 17.45 2.47
CA ASP A 161 7.15 16.43 2.67
C ASP A 161 6.96 15.59 1.42
N ALA A 162 6.45 14.36 1.57
CA ALA A 162 6.17 13.48 0.44
C ALA A 162 4.81 12.82 0.58
N VAL A 163 4.16 12.50 -0.53
CA VAL A 163 2.95 11.69 -0.53
C VAL A 163 3.32 10.20 -0.42
N MET A 164 2.65 9.49 0.47
CA MET A 164 2.77 8.04 0.65
C MET A 164 1.41 7.37 0.58
N ALA A 165 1.41 6.08 0.23
CA ALA A 165 0.21 5.27 0.13
C ALA A 165 0.10 4.26 1.27
N TRP A 166 -1.13 3.87 1.59
CA TRP A 166 -1.41 2.78 2.52
C TRP A 166 -2.56 1.89 2.03
N GLY A 167 -2.65 0.69 2.59
CA GLY A 167 -3.76 -0.21 2.33
C GLY A 167 -3.89 -1.32 3.36
N LEU A 168 -5.11 -1.82 3.54
CA LEU A 168 -5.48 -2.79 4.57
C LEU A 168 -6.54 -3.78 4.09
N SER A 169 -6.38 -5.04 4.48
CA SER A 169 -7.37 -6.11 4.32
C SER A 169 -7.53 -6.87 5.64
N GLY A 170 -8.77 -7.29 5.93
CA GLY A 170 -9.05 -8.20 7.05
C GLY A 170 -8.92 -9.68 6.65
N LYS A 171 -8.71 -9.96 5.37
CA LYS A 171 -8.53 -11.32 4.85
C LYS A 171 -7.05 -11.66 4.81
N ARG A 172 -6.69 -12.90 5.14
CA ARG A 172 -5.30 -13.37 4.96
C ARG A 172 -4.91 -13.47 3.47
N PRO A 173 -3.61 -13.38 3.13
CA PRO A 173 -3.12 -13.76 1.81
C PRO A 173 -3.48 -15.21 1.45
N ARG A 174 -3.68 -15.49 0.16
CA ARG A 174 -3.92 -16.84 -0.34
C ARG A 174 -2.60 -17.58 -0.53
N GLY A 175 -2.51 -18.79 0.02
CA GLY A 175 -1.30 -19.61 0.00
C GLY A 175 -0.82 -19.93 1.42
N ARG A 176 0.46 -20.31 1.55
CA ARG A 176 1.09 -20.45 2.87
C ARG A 176 1.40 -19.06 3.42
N ALA A 177 1.10 -18.83 4.69
CA ALA A 177 1.37 -17.54 5.33
C ALA A 177 2.87 -17.17 5.30
N THR A 178 3.76 -18.15 5.44
CA THR A 178 5.22 -17.95 5.37
C THR A 178 5.76 -17.69 3.96
N ASP A 179 4.94 -17.77 2.93
CA ASP A 179 5.38 -17.58 1.54
C ASP A 179 5.34 -16.09 1.20
N ASN A 180 6.50 -15.45 1.13
CA ASN A 180 6.62 -14.02 0.80
C ASN A 180 6.15 -13.67 -0.63
N ALA A 181 5.79 -14.66 -1.44
CA ALA A 181 5.12 -14.49 -2.73
C ALA A 181 3.64 -14.94 -2.71
N ALA A 182 3.05 -15.13 -1.53
CA ALA A 182 1.62 -15.38 -1.35
C ALA A 182 0.78 -14.29 -2.04
N ARG A 183 -0.41 -14.67 -2.50
CA ARG A 183 -1.28 -13.76 -3.24
C ARG A 183 -2.04 -12.85 -2.28
N LEU A 184 -1.72 -11.56 -2.33
CA LEU A 184 -2.49 -10.51 -1.66
C LEU A 184 -3.84 -10.38 -2.38
N GLY A 185 -4.92 -10.35 -1.60
CA GLY A 185 -6.28 -10.23 -2.10
C GLY A 185 -6.69 -8.79 -2.36
N SER A 186 -7.97 -8.48 -2.19
CA SER A 186 -8.47 -7.11 -2.13
C SER A 186 -8.02 -6.41 -0.83
N ARG A 187 -8.03 -5.08 -0.82
CA ARG A 187 -7.76 -4.20 0.34
C ARG A 187 -9.06 -3.63 0.85
N GLU A 188 -10.00 -4.51 1.15
CA GLU A 188 -11.39 -4.16 1.34
C GLU A 188 -11.66 -3.37 2.63
N ARG A 189 -10.68 -3.27 3.53
CA ARG A 189 -10.83 -2.51 4.77
C ARG A 189 -10.49 -1.03 4.61
N GLY A 190 -9.66 -0.68 3.64
CA GLY A 190 -9.29 0.70 3.38
C GLY A 190 -7.97 0.83 2.63
N PHE A 191 -7.81 1.94 1.93
CA PHE A 191 -6.58 2.38 1.28
C PHE A 191 -6.68 3.87 1.03
N GLY A 192 -5.53 4.51 0.83
CA GLY A 192 -5.49 5.94 0.55
C GLY A 192 -4.07 6.47 0.47
N LEU A 193 -3.98 7.78 0.34
CA LEU A 193 -2.73 8.52 0.39
C LEU A 193 -2.68 9.36 1.68
N PHE A 194 -1.49 9.71 2.13
CA PHE A 194 -1.26 10.65 3.22
C PHE A 194 0.03 11.43 2.96
N THR A 195 0.12 12.63 3.53
CA THR A 195 1.32 13.46 3.51
C THR A 195 2.26 13.05 4.63
N ALA A 196 3.43 12.54 4.28
CA ALA A 196 4.50 12.17 5.20
C ALA A 196 5.44 13.37 5.41
N ARG A 197 5.55 13.84 6.66
CA ARG A 197 6.41 14.96 7.03
C ARG A 197 7.88 14.53 7.17
N LEU A 198 8.53 14.24 6.04
CA LEU A 198 9.88 13.66 6.03
C LEU A 198 10.94 14.57 6.69
N GLY A 199 10.80 15.89 6.56
CA GLY A 199 11.72 16.83 7.20
C GLY A 199 11.75 16.68 8.72
N GLU A 200 10.61 16.36 9.30
CA GLU A 200 10.33 16.32 10.74
C GLU A 200 10.58 14.94 11.35
N ALA A 201 10.61 13.90 10.50
CA ALA A 201 10.93 12.53 10.89
C ALA A 201 12.44 12.29 11.13
N LYS A 202 13.29 13.31 11.01
CA LYS A 202 14.75 13.16 11.20
C LYS A 202 15.10 13.01 12.67
N THR A 203 16.02 12.11 12.96
CA THR A 203 16.49 11.86 14.32
C THR A 203 17.96 11.47 14.38
N THR A 204 18.63 11.85 15.47
CA THR A 204 20.02 11.51 15.79
C THR A 204 20.18 10.08 16.29
N ASP A 205 19.10 9.48 16.82
CA ASP A 205 19.11 8.12 17.39
C ASP A 205 18.95 7.02 16.32
N PHE A 206 18.81 7.40 15.05
CA PHE A 206 18.55 6.48 13.94
C PHE A 206 19.56 5.33 13.88
N ASP A 207 20.86 5.65 13.85
CA ASP A 207 21.92 4.66 13.66
C ASP A 207 22.00 3.67 14.82
N ALA A 208 21.74 4.13 16.04
CA ALA A 208 21.75 3.29 17.23
C ALA A 208 20.63 2.25 17.17
N VAL A 209 19.43 2.66 16.76
CA VAL A 209 18.28 1.75 16.61
C VAL A 209 18.46 0.83 15.38
N ALA A 210 18.93 1.37 14.25
CA ALA A 210 19.20 0.61 13.03
C ALA A 210 20.20 -0.54 13.25
N ALA A 211 21.21 -0.33 14.10
CA ALA A 211 22.21 -1.35 14.44
C ALA A 211 21.65 -2.60 15.13
N THR A 212 20.42 -2.54 15.64
CA THR A 212 19.73 -3.69 16.29
C THR A 212 18.97 -4.58 15.31
N ALA A 213 18.86 -4.16 14.04
CA ALA A 213 18.06 -4.88 13.05
C ALA A 213 18.65 -6.26 12.72
N LEU A 214 17.78 -7.26 12.64
CA LEU A 214 18.12 -8.64 12.27
C LEU A 214 18.54 -8.73 10.79
N ASP A 215 18.81 -9.96 10.33
CA ASP A 215 19.08 -10.22 8.92
C ASP A 215 17.92 -9.78 8.01
N ALA A 216 18.27 -9.40 6.79
CA ALA A 216 17.29 -9.01 5.78
C ALA A 216 16.32 -10.15 5.46
N VAL A 217 15.04 -9.79 5.32
CA VAL A 217 14.00 -10.70 4.83
C VAL A 217 14.41 -11.20 3.43
N PRO A 218 14.38 -12.52 3.18
CA PRO A 218 14.80 -13.07 1.90
C PRO A 218 14.03 -12.47 0.73
N ALA A 219 14.75 -12.12 -0.35
CA ALA A 219 14.12 -11.76 -1.60
C ALA A 219 13.31 -12.95 -2.15
N VAL A 220 12.27 -12.64 -2.92
CA VAL A 220 11.43 -13.66 -3.56
C VAL A 220 12.20 -14.30 -4.71
N ALA A 221 12.37 -15.62 -4.69
CA ALA A 221 13.11 -16.34 -5.73
C ALA A 221 12.41 -16.38 -7.11
N ARG A 222 11.08 -16.17 -7.16
CA ARG A 222 10.23 -16.40 -8.34
C ARG A 222 9.55 -15.14 -8.90
N VAL A 223 10.20 -13.98 -8.77
CA VAL A 223 9.70 -12.66 -9.19
C VAL A 223 9.09 -12.68 -10.60
N GLN A 224 9.81 -13.21 -11.59
CA GLN A 224 9.38 -13.21 -13.00
C GLN A 224 8.09 -14.00 -13.24
N THR A 225 7.91 -15.12 -12.53
CA THR A 225 6.69 -15.93 -12.62
C THR A 225 5.50 -15.20 -11.99
N GLU A 226 5.71 -14.53 -10.86
CA GLU A 226 4.63 -13.80 -10.19
C GLU A 226 4.21 -12.55 -10.97
N LEU A 227 5.16 -11.84 -11.58
CA LEU A 227 4.86 -10.71 -12.47
C LEU A 227 4.02 -11.15 -13.67
N ARG A 228 4.41 -12.23 -14.36
CA ARG A 228 3.65 -12.76 -15.50
C ARG A 228 2.21 -13.09 -15.13
N ARG A 229 2.02 -13.78 -14.00
CA ARG A 229 0.68 -14.15 -13.52
C ARG A 229 -0.17 -12.93 -13.14
N ALA A 230 0.43 -11.86 -12.63
CA ALA A 230 -0.29 -10.63 -12.33
C ALA A 230 -0.79 -9.95 -13.60
N ILE A 231 0.05 -9.91 -14.65
CA ILE A 231 -0.33 -9.37 -15.97
C ILE A 231 -1.49 -10.18 -16.58
N GLU A 232 -1.43 -11.52 -16.52
CA GLU A 232 -2.49 -12.40 -17.04
C GLU A 232 -3.85 -12.16 -16.33
N ASP A 233 -3.85 -11.99 -15.01
CA ASP A 233 -5.07 -11.72 -14.23
C ASP A 233 -5.69 -10.35 -14.57
N ASP A 234 -4.87 -9.31 -14.75
CA ASP A 234 -5.36 -7.98 -15.10
C ASP A 234 -6.00 -7.95 -16.49
N VAL A 235 -5.43 -8.69 -17.45
CA VAL A 235 -6.04 -8.87 -18.77
C VAL A 235 -7.36 -9.62 -18.64
N ALA A 236 -7.42 -10.69 -17.84
CA ALA A 236 -8.64 -11.47 -17.65
C ALA A 236 -9.79 -10.63 -17.04
N ASN A 237 -9.49 -9.78 -16.06
CA ASN A 237 -10.49 -8.93 -15.41
C ASN A 237 -10.94 -7.74 -16.28
N ASN A 238 -10.08 -7.25 -17.19
CA ASN A 238 -10.46 -6.20 -18.14
C ASN A 238 -11.22 -6.72 -19.37
N THR A 239 -11.20 -8.03 -19.62
CA THR A 239 -11.91 -8.65 -20.76
C THR A 239 -13.34 -9.11 -20.39
N SER A 240 -13.72 -9.10 -19.10
CA SER A 240 -15.07 -9.47 -18.65
C SER A 240 -16.10 -8.33 -18.73
N GLY A 241 -15.74 -7.21 -19.37
CA GLY A 241 -16.63 -6.06 -19.63
C GLY A 241 -17.18 -6.02 -21.05
N ASP A 242 -17.23 -7.15 -21.75
CA ASP A 242 -18.00 -7.27 -23.00
C ASP A 242 -19.41 -7.75 -22.66
N GLU A 243 -20.31 -6.78 -22.49
CA GLU A 243 -21.75 -7.02 -22.39
C GLU A 243 -22.18 -7.83 -23.62
N THR A 244 -22.52 -9.09 -23.38
CA THR A 244 -23.23 -9.92 -24.33
C THR A 244 -24.63 -9.36 -24.52
N ASP A 245 -24.82 -8.46 -25.50
CA ASP A 245 -26.14 -8.16 -26.06
C ASP A 245 -26.55 -9.33 -26.98
N GLY A 246 -26.95 -10.42 -26.35
CA GLY A 246 -27.67 -11.51 -26.98
C GLY A 246 -29.12 -11.49 -26.51
N VAL A 247 -30.03 -10.94 -27.32
CA VAL A 247 -31.45 -11.35 -27.30
C VAL A 247 -31.90 -11.78 -28.69
N ASN A 248 -32.27 -13.06 -28.72
CA ASN A 248 -32.74 -13.88 -29.82
C ASN A 248 -33.97 -13.35 -30.58
N GLY A 249 -33.93 -13.50 -31.91
CA GLY A 249 -34.80 -14.42 -32.64
C GLY A 249 -36.19 -13.92 -33.07
N ASN A 250 -36.40 -13.78 -34.38
CA ASN A 250 -37.41 -14.60 -35.06
C ASN A 250 -37.06 -14.73 -36.55
N SER A 251 -36.89 -15.98 -36.98
CA SER A 251 -36.95 -16.39 -38.39
C SER A 251 -38.36 -16.19 -38.91
N ASP A 252 -38.51 -15.70 -40.14
CA ASP A 252 -39.51 -16.25 -41.06
C ASP A 252 -39.07 -16.01 -42.51
N ASN A 253 -39.31 -17.05 -43.29
CA ASN A 253 -38.93 -17.26 -44.67
C ASN A 253 -39.69 -16.31 -45.61
N ASP A 254 -39.11 -15.99 -46.78
CA ASP A 254 -39.63 -16.54 -48.04
C ASP A 254 -38.86 -16.04 -49.25
N ALA A 255 -38.90 -16.90 -50.26
CA ALA A 255 -38.11 -16.91 -51.46
C ALA A 255 -38.65 -15.99 -52.58
N ASN A 256 -37.71 -15.56 -53.42
CA ASN A 256 -37.79 -15.45 -54.88
C ASN A 256 -38.56 -14.29 -55.56
N SER A 257 -37.87 -13.73 -56.56
CA SER A 257 -38.33 -13.11 -57.83
C SER A 257 -39.35 -11.96 -57.81
N ASP A 258 -38.89 -10.76 -58.17
CA ASP A 258 -38.98 -10.19 -59.55
C ASP A 258 -37.93 -9.07 -59.76
#